data_AF-A0A8S1W6H6-F1
#
_entry.id   AF-A0A8S1W6H6-F1
#
_cell.length_a   1.000
_cell.length_b   1.000
_cell.length_c   1.000
_cell.angle_alpha   90.00
_cell.angle_beta   90.00
_cell.angle_gamma   90.00
#
_symmetry.space_group_name_H-M   'P 1'
#
loop_
_entity.id
_entity.type
_entity.pdbx_description
1 polymer ?
#
loop_
_entity_poly.entity_id
_entity_poly.type
_entity_poly.pdbx_seq_one_letter_code
_entity_poly.pdbx_strand_id
1 'polypeptide(L)'
;MELENNKIEEITYLIRQKQIQLEFDNSDKNLHDIEQGIEEQDQRIKKLIEDLDYGDRLEWIEYHKSQGSLYYQKQQYRKALNEYYLSMLALNNSKMWREQGISLIHNIQLILEYLKIPATKELLEFVLYIDIYNIKSYFKMGKFYSGDKKYQIALSYFQQGEKLCNQMQDKESQQDFQKQILDCKKQLNLGRQ
;
A
#
# COMPACT_ATOMS: atom_id res chain seq x y z
N MET A 1 -6.13 -18.75 -7.86
CA MET A 1 -6.48 -19.17 -6.48
C MET A 1 -5.25 -19.34 -5.58
N GLU A 2 -4.46 -20.42 -5.59
CA GLU A 2 -3.30 -20.54 -4.65
C GLU A 2 -2.25 -19.42 -4.82
N LEU A 3 -1.91 -19.06 -6.06
CA LEU A 3 -0.95 -17.99 -6.36
C LEU A 3 -1.46 -16.58 -6.00
N GLU A 4 -2.78 -16.39 -5.93
CA GLU A 4 -3.41 -15.15 -5.49
C GLU A 4 -3.47 -15.10 -3.95
N ASN A 5 -3.79 -16.22 -3.31
CA ASN A 5 -3.80 -16.34 -1.86
C ASN A 5 -2.41 -16.08 -1.26
N ASN A 6 -1.35 -16.65 -1.84
CA ASN A 6 0.03 -16.45 -1.36
C ASN A 6 0.47 -14.98 -1.45
N LYS A 7 0.09 -14.27 -2.53
CA LYS A 7 0.41 -12.84 -2.67
C LYS A 7 -0.34 -11.99 -1.65
N ILE A 8 -1.58 -12.34 -1.35
CA ILE A 8 -2.38 -11.59 -0.38
C ILE A 8 -1.88 -11.85 1.06
N GLU A 9 -1.43 -13.07 1.37
CA GLU A 9 -0.77 -13.37 2.65
C GLU A 9 0.53 -12.59 2.83
N GLU A 10 1.37 -12.51 1.78
CA GLU A 10 2.61 -11.71 1.79
C GLU A 10 2.30 -10.22 2.05
N ILE A 11 1.29 -9.67 1.38
CA ILE A 11 0.87 -8.28 1.56
C ILE A 11 0.31 -8.04 2.96
N THR A 12 -0.46 -9.00 3.49
CA THR A 12 -1.02 -8.97 4.85
C THR A 12 0.10 -8.92 5.88
N TYR A 13 1.11 -9.78 5.75
CA TYR A 13 2.29 -9.80 6.62
C TYR A 13 3.00 -8.44 6.65
N LEU A 14 3.10 -7.78 5.50
CA LEU A 14 3.85 -6.52 5.38
C LEU A 14 3.07 -5.31 5.88
N ILE A 15 1.74 -5.31 5.72
CA ILE A 15 0.87 -4.34 6.39
C ILE A 15 1.06 -4.45 7.92
N ARG A 16 1.11 -5.67 8.47
CA ARG A 16 1.35 -5.88 9.91
C ARG A 16 2.69 -5.34 10.38
N GLN A 17 3.77 -5.62 9.64
CA GLN A 17 5.10 -5.06 9.94
C GLN A 17 5.07 -3.53 9.99
N LYS A 18 4.31 -2.90 9.08
CA LYS A 18 4.17 -1.45 9.07
C LYS A 18 3.36 -0.93 10.26
N GLN A 19 2.33 -1.65 10.70
CA GLN A 19 1.55 -1.29 11.89
C GLN A 19 2.38 -1.37 13.16
N ILE A 20 3.14 -2.47 13.36
CA ILE A 20 4.06 -2.61 14.49
C ILE A 20 5.01 -1.41 14.54
N GLN A 21 5.63 -1.06 13.41
CA GLN A 21 6.51 0.11 13.33
C GLN A 21 5.78 1.42 13.68
N LEU A 22 4.56 1.62 13.18
CA LEU A 22 3.78 2.82 13.47
C LEU A 22 3.40 2.88 14.96
N GLU A 23 2.99 1.78 15.59
CA GLU A 23 2.64 1.77 17.00
C GLU A 23 3.86 1.96 17.89
N PHE A 24 5.00 1.37 17.52
CA PHE A 24 6.27 1.56 18.21
C PHE A 24 6.76 3.00 18.11
N ASP A 25 6.68 3.62 16.93
CA ASP A 25 7.07 5.02 16.72
C ASP A 25 6.19 6.02 17.50
N ASN A 26 4.98 5.63 17.92
CA ASN A 26 3.97 6.53 18.48
C ASN A 26 3.56 6.22 19.93
N SER A 27 4.23 5.27 20.59
CA SER A 27 3.90 4.89 21.97
C SER A 27 5.13 4.60 22.80
N ASP A 28 5.00 4.76 24.12
CA ASP A 28 6.03 4.34 25.09
C ASP A 28 5.95 2.83 25.39
N LYS A 29 5.14 2.08 24.65
CA LYS A 29 5.00 0.64 24.83
C LYS A 29 6.27 -0.06 24.35
N ASN A 30 6.63 -1.13 25.03
CA ASN A 30 7.71 -1.98 24.54
C ASN A 30 7.23 -2.80 23.32
N LEU A 31 8.18 -3.32 22.55
CA LEU A 31 7.87 -4.08 21.34
C LEU A 31 7.00 -5.31 21.62
N HIS A 32 7.23 -5.99 22.75
CA HIS A 32 6.49 -7.18 23.13
C HIS A 32 4.99 -6.92 23.36
N ASP A 33 4.65 -5.82 24.05
CA ASP A 33 3.26 -5.43 24.31
C ASP A 33 2.53 -5.04 23.00
N ILE A 34 3.25 -4.45 22.05
CA ILE A 34 2.72 -4.11 20.73
C ILE A 34 2.49 -5.39 19.92
N GLU A 35 3.48 -6.29 19.88
CA GLU A 35 3.37 -7.57 19.17
C GLU A 35 2.21 -8.41 19.71
N GLN A 36 2.03 -8.46 21.04
CA GLN A 36 0.89 -9.15 21.65
C GLN A 36 -0.45 -8.51 21.26
N GLY A 37 -0.55 -7.19 21.27
CA GLY A 37 -1.75 -6.48 20.84
C GLY A 37 -2.10 -6.73 19.37
N ILE A 38 -1.10 -6.78 18.49
CA ILE A 38 -1.26 -7.13 17.08
C ILE A 38 -1.69 -8.59 16.93
N GLU A 39 -1.14 -9.51 17.72
CA GLU A 39 -1.53 -10.93 17.68
C GLU A 39 -3.02 -11.12 18.08
N GLU A 40 -3.48 -10.43 19.11
CA GLU A 40 -4.90 -10.44 19.52
C GLU A 40 -5.81 -9.88 18.42
N GLN A 41 -5.40 -8.78 17.77
CA GLN A 41 -6.12 -8.22 16.62
C GLN A 41 -6.15 -9.18 15.44
N ASP A 42 -5.03 -9.85 15.15
CA ASP A 42 -4.92 -10.82 14.08
C ASP A 42 -5.83 -12.04 14.29
N GLN A 43 -5.91 -12.54 15.52
CA GLN A 43 -6.86 -13.60 15.87
C GLN A 43 -8.31 -13.17 15.65
N ARG A 44 -8.64 -11.90 15.95
CA ARG A 44 -9.97 -11.35 15.72
C ARG A 44 -10.27 -11.20 14.22
N ILE A 45 -9.34 -10.66 13.45
CA ILE A 45 -9.48 -10.53 11.98
C ILE A 45 -9.58 -11.91 11.34
N LYS A 46 -8.80 -12.89 11.80
CA LYS A 46 -8.86 -14.26 11.30
C LYS A 46 -10.25 -14.87 11.50
N LYS A 47 -10.86 -14.71 12.68
CA LYS A 47 -12.25 -15.14 12.93
C LYS A 47 -13.24 -14.46 11.98
N LEU A 48 -13.12 -13.14 11.80
CA LEU A 48 -13.96 -12.38 10.86
C LEU A 48 -13.83 -12.87 9.40
N ILE A 49 -12.68 -13.41 9.01
CA ILE A 49 -12.44 -13.95 7.67
C ILE A 49 -12.97 -15.39 7.56
N GLU A 50 -12.74 -16.23 8.56
CA GLU A 50 -13.04 -17.67 8.55
C GLU A 50 -14.53 -17.97 8.81
N ASP A 51 -15.18 -17.19 9.68
CA ASP A 51 -16.57 -17.44 10.09
C ASP A 51 -17.61 -16.99 9.04
N LEU A 52 -17.16 -16.42 7.90
CA LEU A 52 -17.98 -15.99 6.74
C LEU A 52 -19.17 -15.07 7.08
N ASP A 53 -19.26 -14.51 8.30
CA ASP A 53 -20.24 -13.48 8.63
C ASP A 53 -19.84 -12.16 7.97
N TYR A 54 -20.41 -11.96 6.78
CA TYR A 54 -20.24 -10.77 5.97
C TYR A 54 -20.64 -9.48 6.71
N GLY A 55 -21.54 -9.55 7.70
CA GLY A 55 -21.98 -8.40 8.47
C GLY A 55 -20.89 -7.87 9.39
N ASP A 56 -20.39 -8.70 10.29
CA ASP A 56 -19.35 -8.36 11.26
C ASP A 56 -18.06 -7.87 10.57
N ARG A 57 -17.74 -8.48 9.44
CA ARG A 57 -16.58 -8.09 8.63
C ARG A 57 -16.74 -6.70 8.03
N LEU A 58 -17.90 -6.38 7.47
CA LEU A 58 -18.18 -5.05 6.92
C LEU A 58 -18.20 -4.00 8.03
N GLU A 59 -18.80 -4.31 9.18
CA GLU A 59 -18.81 -3.44 10.35
C GLU A 59 -17.39 -3.09 10.82
N TRP A 60 -16.49 -4.06 10.88
CA TRP A 60 -15.08 -3.82 11.19
C TRP A 60 -14.42 -2.87 10.19
N ILE A 61 -14.59 -3.14 8.89
CA ILE A 61 -14.00 -2.33 7.81
C ILE A 61 -14.49 -0.87 7.93
N GLU A 62 -15.80 -0.66 8.06
CA GLU A 62 -16.41 0.66 8.14
C GLU A 62 -16.07 1.39 9.44
N TYR A 63 -15.99 0.68 10.57
CA TYR A 63 -15.57 1.24 11.85
C TYR A 63 -14.17 1.84 11.74
N HIS A 64 -13.18 1.04 11.33
CA HIS A 64 -11.80 1.48 11.23
C HIS A 64 -11.60 2.55 10.15
N LYS A 65 -12.31 2.44 9.02
CA LYS A 65 -12.32 3.50 8.00
C LYS A 65 -12.88 4.83 8.53
N SER A 66 -13.92 4.78 9.37
CA SER A 66 -14.50 5.95 10.01
C SER A 66 -13.56 6.55 11.06
N GLN A 67 -12.93 5.73 11.91
CA GLN A 67 -11.92 6.18 12.87
C GLN A 67 -10.72 6.83 12.17
N GLY A 68 -10.23 6.22 11.09
CA GLY A 68 -9.16 6.78 10.28
C GLY A 68 -9.50 8.18 9.77
N SER A 69 -10.74 8.37 9.32
CA SER A 69 -11.23 9.66 8.81
C SER A 69 -11.37 10.71 9.93
N LEU A 70 -11.82 10.30 11.12
CA LEU A 70 -11.87 11.18 12.30
C LEU A 70 -10.46 11.62 12.74
N TYR A 71 -9.48 10.70 12.76
CA TYR A 71 -8.10 11.05 13.07
C TYR A 71 -7.48 11.94 12.01
N TYR A 72 -7.78 11.71 10.72
CA TYR A 72 -7.33 12.57 9.63
C TYR A 72 -7.83 14.01 9.80
N GLN A 73 -9.11 14.20 10.12
CA GLN A 73 -9.69 15.53 10.38
C GLN A 73 -9.02 16.22 11.57
N LYS A 74 -8.61 15.45 12.59
CA LYS A 74 -7.84 15.94 13.74
C LYS A 74 -6.33 16.11 13.46
N GLN A 75 -5.90 15.90 12.22
CA GLN A 75 -4.48 15.93 11.79
C GLN A 75 -3.60 14.91 12.53
N GLN A 76 -4.20 13.87 13.11
CA GLN A 76 -3.51 12.76 13.77
C GLN A 76 -3.17 11.69 12.72
N TYR A 77 -2.39 12.09 11.71
CA TYR A 77 -2.18 11.31 10.49
C TYR A 77 -1.61 9.91 10.72
N ARG A 78 -0.72 9.74 11.70
CA ARG A 78 -0.17 8.41 12.03
C ARG A 78 -1.22 7.47 12.61
N LYS A 79 -2.12 7.98 13.46
CA LYS A 79 -3.26 7.20 13.96
C LYS A 79 -4.25 6.89 12.84
N ALA A 80 -4.53 7.88 12.00
CA ALA A 80 -5.38 7.68 10.83
C ALA A 80 -4.84 6.59 9.90
N LEU A 81 -3.52 6.58 9.67
CA LEU A 81 -2.85 5.56 8.88
C LEU A 81 -2.98 4.16 9.49
N ASN A 82 -2.84 4.03 10.82
CA ASN A 82 -3.03 2.75 11.50
C ASN A 82 -4.45 2.20 11.31
N GLU A 83 -5.46 3.05 11.50
CA GLU A 83 -6.86 2.68 11.32
C GLU A 83 -7.16 2.23 9.88
N TYR A 84 -6.63 2.92 8.87
CA TYR A 84 -6.82 2.48 7.49
C TYR A 84 -6.13 1.14 7.19
N TYR A 85 -4.98 0.85 7.82
CA TYR A 85 -4.35 -0.46 7.72
C TYR A 85 -5.20 -1.55 8.38
N LEU A 86 -5.83 -1.31 9.53
CA LEU A 86 -6.74 -2.27 10.17
C LEU A 86 -7.96 -2.60 9.31
N SER A 87 -8.54 -1.56 8.68
CA SER A 87 -9.62 -1.74 7.72
C SER A 87 -9.17 -2.56 6.50
N MET A 88 -7.95 -2.32 6.02
CA MET A 88 -7.37 -3.03 4.87
C MET A 88 -7.08 -4.51 5.16
N LEU A 89 -6.59 -4.85 6.36
CA LEU A 89 -6.36 -6.25 6.75
C LEU A 89 -7.66 -7.08 6.73
N ALA A 90 -8.76 -6.49 7.16
CA ALA A 90 -10.06 -7.14 7.13
C ALA A 90 -10.63 -7.32 5.72
N LEU A 91 -10.03 -6.77 4.66
CA LEU A 91 -10.45 -7.01 3.28
C LEU A 91 -9.80 -8.26 2.65
N ASN A 92 -8.78 -8.84 3.29
CA ASN A 92 -8.00 -9.99 2.79
C ASN A 92 -8.88 -11.12 2.19
N ASN A 93 -8.62 -11.50 0.93
CA ASN A 93 -9.37 -12.53 0.20
C ASN A 93 -10.89 -12.28 0.03
N SER A 94 -11.37 -11.04 0.18
CA SER A 94 -12.78 -10.69 -0.03
C SER A 94 -13.05 -10.11 -1.41
N LYS A 95 -14.24 -10.41 -1.96
CA LYS A 95 -14.77 -9.68 -3.14
C LYS A 95 -14.98 -8.18 -2.85
N MET A 96 -15.03 -7.78 -1.58
CA MET A 96 -15.24 -6.40 -1.11
C MET A 96 -14.07 -5.46 -1.44
N TRP A 97 -12.90 -5.98 -1.86
CA TRP A 97 -11.78 -5.14 -2.31
C TRP A 97 -12.19 -4.11 -3.36
N ARG A 98 -13.10 -4.48 -4.27
CA ARG A 98 -13.56 -3.58 -5.34
C ARG A 98 -14.38 -2.40 -4.82
N GLU A 99 -15.14 -2.61 -3.75
CA GLU A 99 -16.06 -1.60 -3.20
C GLU A 99 -15.37 -0.74 -2.14
N GLN A 100 -14.55 -1.36 -1.29
CA GLN A 100 -13.99 -0.71 -0.11
C GLN A 100 -12.51 -0.36 -0.25
N GLY A 101 -11.74 -1.22 -0.95
CA GLY A 101 -10.29 -1.15 -1.02
C GLY A 101 -9.76 0.11 -1.71
N ILE A 102 -10.38 0.53 -2.80
CA ILE A 102 -9.92 1.69 -3.59
C ILE A 102 -9.91 2.96 -2.74
N SER A 103 -10.98 3.21 -1.96
CA SER A 103 -11.07 4.38 -1.09
C SER A 103 -10.04 4.35 0.04
N LEU A 104 -9.80 3.18 0.63
CA LEU A 104 -8.78 2.99 1.68
C LEU A 104 -7.37 3.22 1.15
N ILE A 105 -7.06 2.65 -0.02
CA ILE A 105 -5.79 2.86 -0.70
C ILE A 105 -5.54 4.34 -0.93
N HIS A 106 -6.54 5.06 -1.45
CA HIS A 106 -6.43 6.50 -1.70
C HIS A 106 -6.11 7.26 -0.40
N ASN A 107 -6.83 6.97 0.68
CA ASN A 107 -6.63 7.62 1.97
C ASN A 107 -5.24 7.33 2.57
N ILE A 108 -4.78 6.07 2.46
CA ILE A 108 -3.43 5.66 2.89
C ILE A 108 -2.38 6.42 2.09
N GLN A 109 -2.50 6.46 0.76
CA GLN A 109 -1.57 7.17 -0.11
C GLN A 109 -1.50 8.67 0.20
N LEU A 110 -2.66 9.30 0.42
CA LEU A 110 -2.77 10.70 0.78
C LEU A 110 -2.04 11.00 2.09
N ILE A 111 -2.27 10.18 3.12
CA ILE A 111 -1.59 10.36 4.42
C ILE A 111 -0.08 10.17 4.29
N LEU A 112 0.36 9.14 3.56
CA LEU A 112 1.79 8.92 3.34
C LEU A 112 2.46 10.12 2.65
N GLU A 113 1.78 10.74 1.68
CA GLU A 113 2.24 11.98 1.03
C GLU A 113 2.33 13.14 2.03
N TYR A 114 1.31 13.36 2.88
CA TYR A 114 1.34 14.39 3.93
C TYR A 114 2.46 14.19 4.94
N LEU A 115 2.65 12.95 5.39
CA LEU A 115 3.70 12.60 6.35
C LEU A 115 5.10 12.58 5.72
N LYS A 116 5.21 12.74 4.40
CA LYS A 116 6.45 12.54 3.63
C LYS A 116 7.09 11.18 3.91
N ILE A 117 6.26 10.18 4.21
CA ILE A 117 6.68 8.81 4.40
C ILE A 117 6.51 8.10 3.04
N PRO A 118 7.56 7.52 2.47
CA PRO A 118 7.40 6.76 1.24
C PRO A 118 6.47 5.58 1.50
N ALA A 119 5.58 5.30 0.54
CA ALA A 119 4.83 4.05 0.54
C ALA A 119 5.80 2.88 0.48
N THR A 120 5.49 1.82 1.23
CA THR A 120 6.26 0.57 1.14
C THR A 120 6.07 -0.02 -0.26
N LYS A 121 7.08 -0.77 -0.73
CA LYS A 121 7.02 -1.45 -2.01
C LYS A 121 5.77 -2.32 -2.11
N GLU A 122 5.38 -2.95 -1.02
CA GLU A 122 4.38 -4.01 -1.04
C GLU A 122 2.97 -3.46 -0.89
N LEU A 123 2.82 -2.30 -0.24
CA LEU A 123 1.62 -1.48 -0.41
C LEU A 123 1.46 -1.09 -1.88
N LEU A 124 2.54 -0.64 -2.54
CA LEU A 124 2.44 -0.24 -3.96
C LEU A 124 2.16 -1.44 -4.87
N GLU A 125 2.75 -2.61 -4.62
CA GLU A 125 2.41 -3.86 -5.32
C GLU A 125 0.96 -4.24 -5.11
N PHE A 126 0.45 -4.08 -3.89
CA PHE A 126 -0.95 -4.33 -3.58
C PHE A 126 -1.89 -3.36 -4.29
N VAL A 127 -1.56 -2.07 -4.31
CA VAL A 127 -2.32 -1.07 -5.07
C VAL A 127 -2.35 -1.45 -6.54
N LEU A 128 -1.22 -1.82 -7.13
CA LEU A 128 -1.16 -2.23 -8.54
C LEU A 128 -1.88 -3.56 -8.80
N TYR A 129 -1.98 -4.44 -7.82
CA TYR A 129 -2.75 -5.68 -7.93
C TYR A 129 -4.27 -5.39 -8.03
N ILE A 130 -4.78 -4.44 -7.24
CA ILE A 130 -6.21 -4.08 -7.24
C ILE A 130 -6.55 -3.10 -8.35
N ASP A 131 -5.69 -2.11 -8.55
CA ASP A 131 -5.86 -1.01 -9.48
C ASP A 131 -4.63 -0.93 -10.40
N ILE A 132 -4.67 -1.76 -11.45
CA ILE A 132 -3.64 -1.79 -12.48
C ILE A 132 -3.54 -0.49 -13.28
N TYR A 133 -4.45 0.47 -13.08
CA TYR A 133 -4.46 1.79 -13.72
C TYR A 133 -3.86 2.89 -12.82
N ASN A 134 -3.34 2.53 -11.64
CA ASN A 134 -2.80 3.49 -10.68
C ASN A 134 -1.42 4.05 -11.11
N ILE A 135 -1.44 5.10 -11.94
CA ILE A 135 -0.24 5.77 -12.48
C ILE A 135 0.76 6.16 -11.38
N LYS A 136 0.28 6.73 -10.28
CA LYS A 136 1.13 7.15 -9.14
C LYS A 136 1.91 5.96 -8.56
N SER A 137 1.30 4.79 -8.49
CA SER A 137 1.94 3.60 -7.93
C SER A 137 3.01 3.04 -8.86
N TYR A 138 2.81 3.04 -10.19
CA TYR A 138 3.87 2.71 -11.15
C TYR A 138 5.08 3.63 -11.00
N PHE A 139 4.85 4.94 -10.83
CA PHE A 139 5.94 5.90 -10.65
C PHE A 139 6.72 5.64 -9.35
N LYS A 140 6.01 5.45 -8.23
CA LYS A 140 6.63 5.15 -6.93
C LYS A 140 7.38 3.82 -6.95
N MET A 141 6.86 2.79 -7.62
CA MET A 141 7.55 1.50 -7.81
C MET A 141 8.83 1.62 -8.63
N GLY A 142 8.78 2.36 -9.74
CA GLY A 142 9.98 2.63 -10.53
C GLY A 142 11.05 3.37 -9.70
N LYS A 143 10.64 4.35 -8.89
CA LYS A 143 11.56 5.06 -7.98
C LYS A 143 12.18 4.14 -6.93
N PHE A 144 11.38 3.27 -6.32
CA PHE A 144 11.85 2.28 -5.33
C PHE A 144 12.96 1.41 -5.93
N TYR A 145 12.69 0.74 -7.05
CA TYR A 145 13.67 -0.13 -7.69
C TYR A 145 14.89 0.61 -8.25
N SER A 146 14.72 1.86 -8.70
CA SER A 146 15.85 2.69 -9.16
C SER A 146 16.77 3.09 -8.00
N GLY A 147 16.19 3.39 -6.82
CA GLY A 147 16.93 3.63 -5.58
C GLY A 147 17.77 2.42 -5.18
N ASP A 148 17.23 1.21 -5.34
CA ASP A 148 17.93 -0.07 -5.14
C ASP A 148 18.92 -0.43 -6.26
N LYS A 149 19.15 0.45 -7.23
CA LYS A 149 19.98 0.21 -8.43
C LYS A 149 19.50 -0.96 -9.30
N LYS A 150 18.28 -1.44 -9.10
CA LYS A 150 17.61 -2.47 -9.93
C LYS A 150 16.99 -1.82 -11.16
N TYR A 151 17.82 -1.16 -11.96
CA TYR A 151 17.39 -0.26 -13.04
C TYR A 151 16.55 -0.96 -14.12
N GLN A 152 16.77 -2.25 -14.37
CA GLN A 152 15.98 -3.00 -15.35
C GLN A 152 14.54 -3.23 -14.87
N ILE A 153 14.35 -3.51 -13.58
CA ILE A 153 13.01 -3.64 -12.98
C ILE A 153 12.34 -2.27 -12.92
N ALA A 154 13.08 -1.24 -12.47
CA ALA A 154 12.58 0.14 -12.43
C ALA A 154 12.09 0.62 -13.80
N LEU A 155 12.86 0.35 -14.86
CA LEU A 155 12.51 0.68 -16.24
C LEU A 155 11.18 0.05 -16.66
N SER A 156 10.93 -1.21 -16.28
CA SER A 156 9.66 -1.89 -16.58
C SER A 156 8.46 -1.17 -15.95
N TYR A 157 8.56 -0.78 -14.68
CA TYR A 157 7.48 -0.03 -14.02
C TYR A 157 7.26 1.35 -14.65
N PHE A 158 8.34 2.07 -14.97
CA PHE A 158 8.21 3.38 -15.60
C PHE A 158 7.59 3.30 -17.01
N GLN A 159 7.95 2.29 -17.81
CA GLN A 159 7.36 2.08 -19.14
C GLN A 159 5.88 1.70 -19.08
N GLN A 160 5.49 0.89 -18.10
CA GLN A 160 4.08 0.55 -17.89
C GLN A 160 3.26 1.79 -17.49
N GLY A 161 3.78 2.61 -16.58
CA GLY A 161 3.16 3.88 -16.20
C GLY A 161 3.05 4.88 -17.36
N GLU A 162 4.12 5.04 -18.16
CA GLU A 162 4.10 5.90 -19.36
C GLU A 162 3.02 5.46 -20.36
N LYS A 163 2.84 4.15 -20.56
CA LYS A 163 1.80 3.62 -21.44
C LYS A 163 0.40 4.00 -20.95
N LEU A 164 0.15 3.99 -19.65
CA LEU A 164 -1.12 4.41 -19.07
C LEU A 164 -1.34 5.92 -19.23
N CYS A 165 -0.31 6.75 -18.98
CA CYS A 165 -0.39 8.20 -19.22
C CYS A 165 -0.77 8.52 -20.67
N ASN A 166 -0.18 7.80 -21.64
CA ASN A 166 -0.53 7.94 -23.06
C ASN A 166 -2.00 7.61 -23.34
N GLN A 167 -2.53 6.53 -22.74
CA GLN A 167 -3.93 6.13 -22.89
C GLN A 167 -4.89 7.15 -22.29
N MET A 168 -4.51 7.76 -21.16
CA MET A 168 -5.31 8.77 -20.45
C MET A 168 -5.06 10.20 -20.95
N GLN A 169 -4.15 10.40 -21.90
CA GLN A 169 -3.73 11.71 -22.41
C GLN A 169 -3.14 12.64 -21.33
N ASP A 170 -2.58 12.08 -20.27
CA ASP A 170 -1.90 12.81 -19.19
C ASP A 170 -0.44 13.12 -19.59
N LYS A 171 -0.26 14.26 -20.26
CA LYS A 171 1.05 14.69 -20.80
C LYS A 171 2.05 15.06 -19.71
N GLU A 172 1.59 15.58 -18.56
CA GLU A 172 2.47 16.00 -17.48
C GLU A 172 3.13 14.78 -16.84
N SER A 173 2.32 13.81 -16.40
CA SER A 173 2.85 12.56 -15.85
C SER A 173 3.69 11.79 -16.87
N GLN A 174 3.32 11.83 -18.15
CA GLN A 174 4.11 11.21 -19.22
C GLN A 174 5.55 11.75 -19.27
N GLN A 175 5.74 13.07 -19.21
CA GLN A 175 7.06 13.68 -19.23
C GLN A 175 7.91 13.24 -18.02
N ASP A 176 7.28 13.14 -16.85
CA ASP A 176 7.95 12.64 -15.64
C ASP A 176 8.43 11.19 -15.82
N PHE A 177 7.60 10.30 -16.39
CA PHE A 177 8.02 8.93 -16.70
C PHE A 177 9.17 8.90 -17.71
N GLN A 178 9.10 9.69 -18.78
CA GLN A 178 10.13 9.72 -19.82
C GLN A 178 11.49 10.14 -19.27
N LYS A 179 11.52 11.12 -18.36
CA LYS A 179 12.73 11.52 -17.65
C LYS A 179 13.32 10.34 -16.86
N GLN A 180 12.50 9.64 -16.08
CA GLN A 180 12.97 8.49 -15.31
C GLN A 180 13.43 7.31 -16.18
N ILE A 181 12.74 7.06 -17.31
CA ILE A 181 13.13 6.05 -18.30
C ILE A 181 14.52 6.36 -18.86
N LEU A 182 14.78 7.61 -19.24
CA LEU A 182 16.07 8.04 -19.75
C LEU A 182 17.17 7.86 -18.70
N ASP A 183 16.91 8.27 -17.46
CA ASP A 183 17.83 8.10 -16.33
C ASP A 183 18.18 6.62 -16.11
N CYS A 184 17.19 5.72 -16.05
CA CYS A 184 17.43 4.29 -15.90
C CYS A 184 18.25 3.70 -17.07
N LYS A 185 17.94 4.09 -18.32
CA LYS A 185 18.71 3.66 -19.50
C LYS A 185 20.17 4.10 -19.43
N LYS A 186 20.43 5.33 -18.98
CA LYS A 186 21.80 5.84 -18.79
C LYS A 186 22.56 5.01 -17.75
N GLN A 187 21.95 4.72 -16.60
CA GLN A 187 22.57 3.93 -15.54
C GLN A 187 22.86 2.49 -15.98
N LEU A 188 21.96 1.85 -16.72
CA LEU A 188 22.17 0.51 -17.29
C LEU A 188 23.37 0.46 -18.25
N ASN A 189 23.60 1.53 -19.02
CA ASN A 189 24.74 1.60 -19.94
C ASN A 189 26.07 1.81 -19.21
N LEU A 190 26.06 2.58 -18.10
CA LEU A 190 27.26 2.80 -17.28
C LEU A 190 27.69 1.53 -16.53
N GLY A 191 26.74 0.70 -16.08
CA GLY A 191 27.05 -0.56 -15.40
C GLY A 191 27.53 -1.70 -16.30
N ARG A 192 27.66 -1.47 -17.61
CA ARG A 192 28.18 -2.44 -18.60
C ARG A 192 29.62 -2.14 -19.05
N GLN A 193 30.21 -1.06 -18.55
CA GLN A 193 31.62 -0.69 -18.76
C GLN A 193 32.46 -1.18 -17.60
#